data_AF-A0A7Z2VZ15-F1
#
_entry.id   AF-A0A7Z2VZ15-F1
#
_cell.length_a   1.000
_cell.length_b   1.000
_cell.length_c   1.000
_cell.angle_alpha   90.00
_cell.angle_beta   90.00
_cell.angle_gamma   90.00
#
_symmetry.space_group_name_H-M   'P 1'
#
loop_
_entity.id
_entity.type
_entity.pdbx_description
1 polymer ?
#
loop_
_entity_poly.entity_id
_entity_poly.type
_entity_poly.pdbx_seq_one_letter_code
_entity_poly.pdbx_strand_id
1 'polypeptide(L)'
;MTRIALCVMLAAAATMAPAAYADTSPDFVRIACVPEAGLLDVEYRRLHDSMASDPAGPDGRRAVLAAAGFHDPHDLRVSCTLGTATYTVTAQQDPASNLLCGGVPEIHLSLARNGERVLSDVVFGDSCRRLPSVTGITVGDGPAAWRGRETRVCYRDGEEDGTPACDWTSGGQPAFDRRFPVDQARLRAIVGGRERR
;
A
#
# COMPACT_ATOMS: atom_id res chain seq x y z
N MET A 1 -57.36 -49.73 22.89
CA MET A 1 -57.35 -48.28 23.18
C MET A 1 -55.94 -47.77 22.90
N THR A 2 -55.81 -46.97 21.86
CA THR A 2 -54.59 -46.71 21.10
C THR A 2 -54.03 -45.34 21.47
N ARG A 3 -52.77 -45.24 21.90
CA ARG A 3 -52.08 -43.95 22.08
C ARG A 3 -51.07 -43.77 20.95
N ILE A 4 -51.44 -42.92 19.99
CA ILE A 4 -50.65 -42.52 18.84
C ILE A 4 -49.65 -41.45 19.29
N ALA A 5 -48.40 -41.66 18.94
CA ALA A 5 -47.25 -40.80 19.23
C ALA A 5 -47.40 -39.41 18.60
N LEU A 6 -47.20 -38.37 19.42
CA LEU A 6 -47.10 -36.99 18.98
C LEU A 6 -45.61 -36.62 18.93
N CYS A 7 -44.94 -36.94 17.83
CA CYS A 7 -43.59 -36.46 17.52
C CYS A 7 -43.75 -35.43 16.39
N VAL A 8 -44.20 -34.23 16.74
CA VAL A 8 -44.37 -33.14 15.78
C VAL A 8 -43.03 -32.40 15.66
N MET A 9 -42.53 -32.41 14.43
CA MET A 9 -41.25 -31.89 13.99
C MET A 9 -41.06 -30.41 14.36
N LEU A 10 -40.02 -30.12 15.13
CA LEU A 10 -39.46 -28.77 15.28
C LEU A 10 -38.03 -28.79 14.72
N ALA A 11 -37.88 -28.92 13.40
CA ALA A 11 -36.57 -28.93 12.77
C ALA A 11 -36.65 -28.49 11.29
N ALA A 12 -36.90 -27.21 11.01
CA ALA A 12 -36.67 -26.63 9.67
C ALA A 12 -36.72 -25.08 9.65
N ALA A 13 -36.11 -24.38 10.62
CA ALA A 13 -35.99 -22.91 10.57
C ALA A 13 -34.53 -22.46 10.74
N ALA A 14 -33.59 -23.20 10.16
CA ALA A 14 -32.16 -22.93 10.24
C ALA A 14 -31.49 -23.00 8.87
N THR A 15 -32.06 -22.36 7.84
CA THR A 15 -31.37 -22.18 6.56
C THR A 15 -31.80 -20.85 5.97
N MET A 16 -30.83 -20.02 5.57
CA MET A 16 -30.94 -18.67 4.98
C MET A 16 -30.65 -17.50 5.93
N ALA A 17 -29.61 -17.62 6.77
CA ALA A 17 -28.87 -16.39 7.12
C ALA A 17 -28.19 -15.91 5.82
N PRO A 18 -28.40 -14.65 5.37
CA PRO A 18 -27.66 -14.11 4.24
C PRO A 18 -26.17 -14.20 4.54
N ALA A 19 -25.38 -14.61 3.55
CA ALA A 19 -23.93 -14.54 3.65
C ALA A 19 -23.57 -13.08 3.97
N ALA A 20 -23.06 -12.84 5.17
CA ALA A 20 -22.53 -11.54 5.53
C ALA A 20 -21.31 -11.32 4.62
N TYR A 21 -21.46 -10.48 3.60
CA TYR A 21 -20.32 -9.96 2.87
C TYR A 21 -19.56 -9.07 3.85
N ALA A 22 -18.32 -9.45 4.15
CA ALA A 22 -17.44 -8.57 4.92
C ALA A 22 -17.19 -7.32 4.09
N ASP A 23 -17.30 -6.14 4.71
CA ASP A 23 -16.97 -4.87 4.08
C ASP A 23 -15.47 -4.88 3.72
N THR A 24 -15.14 -5.16 2.46
CA THR A 24 -13.76 -5.11 1.98
C THR A 24 -13.44 -3.69 1.54
N SER A 25 -12.39 -3.09 2.06
CA SER A 25 -11.89 -1.80 1.56
C SER A 25 -10.68 -2.06 0.66
N PRO A 26 -10.78 -1.87 -0.66
CA PRO A 26 -9.64 -2.06 -1.54
C PRO A 26 -8.54 -1.04 -1.25
N ASP A 27 -7.31 -1.54 -1.27
CA ASP A 27 -6.11 -0.74 -1.07
C ASP A 27 -5.54 -0.30 -2.43
N PHE A 28 -4.98 0.90 -2.45
CA PHE A 28 -4.42 1.53 -3.64
C PHE A 28 -3.04 2.10 -3.33
N VAL A 29 -2.21 2.14 -4.38
CA VAL A 29 -0.98 2.93 -4.40
C VAL A 29 -1.28 4.23 -5.16
N ARG A 30 -1.35 5.34 -4.43
CA ARG A 30 -1.49 6.67 -5.05
C ARG A 30 -0.12 7.11 -5.56
N ILE A 31 0.00 7.39 -6.85
CA ILE A 31 1.23 7.88 -7.47
C ILE A 31 0.92 9.22 -8.14
N ALA A 32 1.64 10.26 -7.71
CA ALA A 32 1.67 11.55 -8.40
C ALA A 32 3.08 11.79 -8.94
N CYS A 33 3.21 11.76 -10.26
CA CYS A 33 4.44 12.10 -10.97
C CYS A 33 4.25 13.48 -11.61
N VAL A 34 5.04 14.47 -11.19
CA VAL A 34 4.98 15.86 -11.69
C VAL A 34 6.40 16.28 -12.13
N PRO A 35 6.84 15.89 -13.34
CA PRO A 35 8.18 16.18 -13.84
C PRO A 35 8.52 17.68 -13.84
N GLU A 36 7.54 18.54 -14.15
CA GLU A 36 7.69 20.00 -14.20
C GLU A 36 8.00 20.60 -12.83
N ALA A 37 7.62 19.91 -11.75
CA ALA A 37 7.93 20.27 -10.37
C ALA A 37 9.10 19.44 -9.79
N GLY A 38 9.67 18.52 -10.59
CA GLY A 38 10.70 17.59 -10.12
C GLY A 38 10.22 16.69 -8.98
N LEU A 39 8.92 16.33 -8.97
CA LEU A 39 8.27 15.66 -7.84
C LEU A 39 7.74 14.28 -8.22
N LEU A 40 8.04 13.28 -7.39
CA LEU A 40 7.35 12.01 -7.34
C LEU A 40 6.81 11.81 -5.92
N ASP A 41 5.52 11.54 -5.78
CA ASP A 41 4.89 11.22 -4.51
C ASP A 41 4.16 9.89 -4.64
N VAL A 42 4.42 8.98 -3.70
CA VAL A 42 3.81 7.65 -3.65
C VAL A 42 3.24 7.46 -2.26
N GLU A 43 1.94 7.22 -2.14
CA GLU A 43 1.23 7.10 -0.87
C GLU A 43 0.33 5.88 -0.87
N TYR A 44 0.24 5.22 0.28
CA TYR A 44 -0.80 4.22 0.52
C TYR A 44 -2.14 4.91 0.73
N ARG A 45 -3.18 4.42 0.05
CA ARG A 45 -4.55 4.91 0.22
C ARG A 45 -5.51 3.74 0.27
N ARG A 46 -6.38 3.74 1.28
CA ARG A 46 -7.55 2.86 1.33
C ARG A 46 -8.77 3.65 0.88
N LEU A 47 -9.56 3.06 0.00
CA LEU A 47 -10.88 3.59 -0.33
C LEU A 47 -11.94 2.66 0.25
N HIS A 48 -13.00 3.23 0.79
CA HIS A 48 -14.15 2.46 1.24
C HIS A 48 -14.79 1.74 0.04
N ASP A 49 -15.31 0.53 0.21
CA ASP A 49 -16.03 -0.26 -0.82
C ASP A 49 -16.96 0.64 -1.64
N SER A 50 -17.83 1.39 -0.97
CA SER A 50 -18.85 2.21 -1.62
C SER A 50 -18.30 3.31 -2.54
N MET A 51 -17.02 3.64 -2.39
CA MET A 51 -16.29 4.60 -3.22
C MET A 51 -15.38 3.91 -4.25
N ALA A 52 -15.14 2.60 -4.12
CA ALA A 52 -14.29 1.84 -5.04
C ALA A 52 -15.10 0.93 -5.98
N SER A 53 -16.28 0.48 -5.54
CA SER A 53 -17.23 -0.35 -6.28
C SER A 53 -18.05 0.52 -7.25
N ASP A 54 -18.04 0.16 -8.54
CA ASP A 54 -18.87 0.81 -9.57
C ASP A 54 -20.09 -0.07 -9.90
N PRO A 55 -21.33 0.45 -9.86
CA PRO A 55 -22.49 -0.25 -10.42
C PRO A 55 -22.41 -0.47 -11.94
N ALA A 56 -21.55 0.26 -12.68
CA ALA A 56 -21.36 0.11 -14.13
C ALA A 56 -20.33 -0.97 -14.54
N GLY A 57 -19.69 -1.63 -13.58
CA GLY A 57 -18.72 -2.72 -13.80
C GLY A 57 -17.28 -2.35 -13.42
N PRO A 58 -16.46 -3.32 -12.99
CA PRO A 58 -15.16 -3.10 -12.34
C PRO A 58 -14.10 -2.41 -13.21
N ASP A 59 -14.17 -2.53 -14.54
CA ASP A 59 -13.11 -2.07 -15.43
C ASP A 59 -13.14 -0.56 -15.71
N GLY A 60 -14.34 0.05 -15.76
CA GLY A 60 -14.50 1.47 -16.07
C GLY A 60 -13.94 2.40 -14.99
N ARG A 61 -14.24 2.12 -13.72
CA ARG A 61 -13.80 2.94 -12.59
C ARG A 61 -12.32 2.79 -12.28
N ARG A 62 -11.73 1.61 -12.50
CA ARG A 62 -10.27 1.40 -12.37
C ARG A 62 -9.48 2.33 -13.27
N ALA A 63 -9.91 2.50 -14.53
CA ALA A 63 -9.27 3.43 -15.46
C ALA A 63 -9.39 4.90 -14.99
N VAL A 64 -10.56 5.30 -14.49
CA VAL A 64 -10.79 6.65 -13.95
C VAL A 64 -9.94 6.91 -12.70
N LEU A 65 -9.89 5.96 -11.77
CA LEU A 65 -9.07 6.05 -10.56
C LEU A 65 -7.58 6.10 -10.91
N ALA A 66 -7.12 5.26 -11.82
CA ALA A 66 -5.73 5.27 -12.29
C ALA A 66 -5.37 6.60 -12.98
N ALA A 67 -6.29 7.20 -13.74
CA ALA A 67 -6.09 8.53 -14.32
C ALA A 67 -5.98 9.64 -13.26
N ALA A 68 -6.60 9.45 -12.09
CA ALA A 68 -6.43 10.31 -10.92
C ALA A 68 -5.22 9.93 -10.04
N GLY A 69 -4.42 8.96 -10.47
CA GLY A 69 -3.21 8.49 -9.79
C GLY A 69 -3.45 7.40 -8.74
N PHE A 70 -4.66 6.83 -8.61
CA PHE A 70 -4.94 5.71 -7.71
C PHE A 70 -4.77 4.40 -8.47
N HIS A 71 -3.67 3.70 -8.22
CA HIS A 71 -3.33 2.48 -8.93
C HIS A 71 -3.64 1.23 -8.11
N ASP A 72 -4.15 0.20 -8.80
CA ASP A 72 -4.28 -1.15 -8.26
C ASP A 72 -2.86 -1.70 -8.01
N PRO A 73 -2.55 -2.21 -6.79
CA PRO A 73 -1.23 -2.75 -6.47
C PRO A 73 -0.91 -4.09 -7.15
N HIS A 74 -1.87 -4.81 -7.73
CA HIS A 74 -1.60 -6.11 -8.37
C HIS A 74 -0.80 -5.91 -9.67
N ASP A 75 0.43 -6.45 -9.70
CA ASP A 75 1.37 -6.35 -10.83
C ASP A 75 1.67 -4.90 -11.27
N LEU A 76 1.64 -3.95 -10.33
CA LEU A 76 1.82 -2.53 -10.64
C LEU A 76 3.25 -2.24 -11.09
N ARG A 77 3.39 -1.50 -12.20
CA ARG A 77 4.66 -0.91 -12.63
C ARG A 77 4.43 0.46 -13.25
N VAL A 78 4.97 1.50 -12.64
CA VAL A 78 4.87 2.90 -13.10
C VAL A 78 6.26 3.52 -13.14
N SER A 79 6.58 4.21 -14.24
CA SER A 79 7.83 4.95 -14.39
C SER A 79 7.57 6.46 -14.39
N CYS A 80 8.44 7.21 -13.70
CA CYS A 80 8.39 8.66 -13.58
C CYS A 80 9.78 9.25 -13.81
N THR A 81 9.94 10.12 -14.81
CA THR A 81 11.23 10.75 -15.10
C THR A 81 11.29 12.15 -14.50
N LEU A 82 12.25 12.38 -13.61
CA LEU A 82 12.52 13.65 -12.95
C LEU A 82 13.91 14.15 -13.38
N GLY A 83 13.97 15.16 -14.24
CA GLY A 83 15.22 15.61 -14.84
C GLY A 83 15.90 14.49 -15.63
N THR A 84 17.08 14.06 -15.19
CA THR A 84 17.85 12.96 -15.83
C THR A 84 17.67 11.61 -15.15
N ALA A 85 16.85 11.52 -14.10
CA ALA A 85 16.63 10.29 -13.35
C ALA A 85 15.25 9.70 -13.68
N THR A 86 15.20 8.40 -13.94
CA THR A 86 13.94 7.65 -14.10
C THR A 86 13.70 6.82 -12.86
N TYR A 87 12.61 7.12 -12.17
CA TYR A 87 12.10 6.35 -11.05
C TYR A 87 11.14 5.29 -11.55
N THR A 88 11.21 4.09 -11.01
CA THR A 88 10.26 3.01 -11.28
C THR A 88 9.68 2.52 -9.98
N VAL A 89 8.37 2.72 -9.81
CA VAL A 89 7.57 2.17 -8.73
C VAL A 89 7.02 0.83 -9.19
N THR A 90 7.23 -0.21 -8.40
CA THR A 90 6.53 -1.48 -8.57
C THR A 90 5.83 -1.85 -7.29
N ALA A 91 4.63 -2.42 -7.38
CA ALA A 91 3.94 -2.99 -6.25
C ALA A 91 3.36 -4.35 -6.61
N GLN A 92 3.24 -5.22 -5.60
CA GLN A 92 2.53 -6.48 -5.69
C GLN A 92 1.60 -6.61 -4.48
N GLN A 93 0.40 -7.12 -4.72
CA GLN A 93 -0.47 -7.63 -3.68
C GLN A 93 -0.93 -9.02 -4.10
N ASP A 94 -0.94 -9.98 -3.17
CA ASP A 94 -1.51 -11.30 -3.44
C ASP A 94 -3.03 -11.19 -3.62
N PRO A 95 -3.68 -12.16 -4.30
CA PRO A 95 -5.13 -12.20 -4.35
C PRO A 95 -5.76 -12.27 -2.95
N ALA A 96 -6.90 -11.60 -2.78
CA ALA A 96 -7.69 -11.69 -1.56
C ALA A 96 -7.96 -13.16 -1.18
N SER A 97 -7.78 -13.50 0.10
CA SER A 97 -7.93 -14.87 0.61
C SER A 97 -8.49 -14.89 2.03
N ASN A 98 -9.48 -15.74 2.26
CA ASN A 98 -10.13 -15.90 3.58
C ASN A 98 -9.21 -16.52 4.65
N LEU A 99 -7.98 -16.89 4.30
CA LEU A 99 -7.07 -17.62 5.20
C LEU A 99 -6.22 -16.71 6.08
N LEU A 100 -5.93 -15.48 5.64
CA LEU A 100 -5.05 -14.55 6.35
C LEU A 100 -5.62 -13.14 6.26
N CYS A 101 -5.37 -12.34 7.30
CA CYS A 101 -5.46 -10.88 7.20
C CYS A 101 -6.85 -10.34 6.85
N GLY A 102 -7.92 -11.04 7.25
CA GLY A 102 -9.29 -10.60 6.97
C GLY A 102 -9.63 -10.50 5.47
N GLY A 103 -8.88 -11.21 4.61
CA GLY A 103 -9.11 -11.15 3.16
C GLY A 103 -8.24 -10.13 2.42
N VAL A 104 -7.47 -9.29 3.11
CA VAL A 104 -6.67 -8.22 2.48
C VAL A 104 -5.19 -8.47 2.76
N PRO A 105 -4.44 -9.07 1.81
CA PRO A 105 -3.02 -9.31 1.98
C PRO A 105 -2.20 -8.02 1.88
N GLU A 106 -0.96 -8.07 2.35
CA GLU A 106 -0.06 -6.91 2.39
C GLU A 106 0.36 -6.48 0.99
N ILE A 107 0.54 -5.18 0.78
CA ILE A 107 1.17 -4.64 -0.43
C ILE A 107 2.69 -4.65 -0.23
N HIS A 108 3.41 -5.17 -1.20
CA HIS A 108 4.86 -5.14 -1.27
C HIS A 108 5.31 -4.15 -2.32
N LEU A 109 6.00 -3.08 -1.92
CA LEU A 109 6.44 -1.99 -2.80
C LEU A 109 7.95 -1.98 -2.99
N SER A 110 8.38 -1.70 -4.22
CA SER A 110 9.78 -1.36 -4.53
C SER A 110 9.84 -0.05 -5.31
N LEU A 111 10.92 0.69 -5.09
CA LEU A 111 11.24 1.91 -5.82
C LEU A 111 12.68 1.81 -6.30
N ALA A 112 12.90 1.98 -7.61
CA ALA A 112 14.21 2.07 -8.20
C ALA A 112 14.44 3.45 -8.85
N ARG A 113 15.68 3.93 -8.83
CA ARG A 113 16.15 5.14 -9.52
C ARG A 113 17.22 4.74 -10.53
N ASN A 114 16.99 4.94 -11.81
CA ASN A 114 17.88 4.50 -12.90
C ASN A 114 18.25 3.00 -12.81
N GLY A 115 17.33 2.17 -12.32
CA GLY A 115 17.56 0.74 -12.09
C GLY A 115 18.23 0.40 -10.75
N GLU A 116 18.76 1.38 -10.01
CA GLU A 116 19.31 1.18 -8.67
C GLU A 116 18.20 1.20 -7.61
N ARG A 117 18.27 0.28 -6.64
CA ARG A 117 17.23 0.14 -5.62
C ARG A 117 17.28 1.29 -4.61
N VAL A 118 16.12 1.90 -4.37
CA VAL A 118 15.89 2.87 -3.29
C VAL A 118 15.11 2.19 -2.17
N LEU A 119 13.95 1.62 -2.50
CA LEU A 119 13.18 0.72 -1.63
C LEU A 119 13.12 -0.65 -2.30
N SER A 120 13.30 -1.72 -1.52
CA SER A 120 13.31 -3.10 -2.02
C SER A 120 12.36 -3.97 -1.21
N ASP A 121 11.25 -4.35 -1.81
CA ASP A 121 10.27 -5.30 -1.24
C ASP A 121 9.90 -4.97 0.21
N VAL A 122 9.37 -3.77 0.42
CA VAL A 122 8.90 -3.31 1.73
C VAL A 122 7.39 -3.44 1.82
N VAL A 123 6.89 -3.80 3.00
CA VAL A 123 5.45 -3.72 3.29
C VAL A 123 5.01 -2.26 3.17
N PHE A 124 3.97 -2.02 2.40
CA PHE A 124 3.47 -0.70 2.07
C PHE A 124 2.03 -0.52 2.54
N GLY A 125 1.78 0.50 3.37
CA GLY A 125 0.48 0.73 3.98
C GLY A 125 0.27 -0.06 5.26
N ASP A 126 -0.90 -0.70 5.38
CA ASP A 126 -1.25 -1.48 6.57
C ASP A 126 -0.62 -2.87 6.50
N SER A 127 -0.12 -3.34 7.65
CA SER A 127 0.45 -4.68 7.79
C SER A 127 -0.44 -5.53 8.68
N CYS A 128 -1.05 -6.56 8.10
CA CYS A 128 -1.84 -7.50 8.89
C CYS A 128 -0.98 -8.36 9.84
N ARG A 129 0.33 -8.45 9.57
CA ARG A 129 1.30 -9.12 10.44
C ARG A 129 1.94 -8.18 11.46
N ARG A 130 1.44 -6.94 11.57
CA ARG A 130 2.00 -5.88 12.43
C ARG A 130 3.50 -5.68 12.21
N LEU A 131 3.91 -5.79 10.95
CA LEU A 131 5.26 -5.46 10.53
C LEU A 131 5.37 -3.94 10.35
N PRO A 132 6.55 -3.37 10.63
CA PRO A 132 6.86 -2.03 10.20
C PRO A 132 6.64 -1.87 8.69
N SER A 133 6.04 -0.76 8.28
CA SER A 133 5.66 -0.52 6.89
C SER A 133 6.05 0.88 6.45
N VAL A 134 6.15 1.08 5.13
CA VAL A 134 6.22 2.41 4.52
C VAL A 134 4.80 2.85 4.18
N THR A 135 4.40 4.05 4.55
CA THR A 135 3.06 4.59 4.24
C THR A 135 3.10 5.66 3.15
N GLY A 136 4.28 6.24 2.90
CA GLY A 136 4.48 7.14 1.79
C GLY A 136 5.95 7.45 1.54
N ILE A 137 6.27 7.82 0.31
CA ILE A 137 7.58 8.30 -0.12
C ILE A 137 7.39 9.48 -1.08
N THR A 138 8.05 10.59 -0.77
CA THR A 138 8.07 11.79 -1.61
C THR A 138 9.51 12.04 -2.04
N VAL A 139 9.76 12.17 -3.33
CA VAL A 139 11.06 12.44 -3.93
C VAL A 139 10.99 13.79 -4.65
N GLY A 140 11.90 14.69 -4.29
CA GLY A 140 12.29 15.82 -5.12
C GLY A 140 13.60 15.47 -5.82
N ASP A 141 13.66 15.54 -7.15
CA ASP A 141 14.91 15.38 -7.92
C ASP A 141 14.92 16.23 -9.20
N GLY A 142 16.11 16.49 -9.72
CA GLY A 142 16.33 17.28 -10.93
C GLY A 142 16.36 18.79 -10.71
N PRO A 143 16.59 19.57 -11.79
CA PRO A 143 16.74 21.03 -11.71
C PRO A 143 15.45 21.77 -11.35
N ALA A 144 14.29 21.13 -11.51
CA ALA A 144 12.99 21.68 -11.15
C ALA A 144 12.66 21.51 -9.65
N ALA A 145 13.38 20.65 -8.93
CA ALA A 145 13.16 20.46 -7.50
C ALA A 145 13.67 21.67 -6.70
N TRP A 146 12.80 22.26 -5.87
CA TRP A 146 13.08 23.49 -5.11
C TRP A 146 14.44 23.45 -4.40
N ARG A 147 14.73 22.36 -3.67
CA ARG A 147 15.92 22.24 -2.81
C ARG A 147 16.98 21.28 -3.37
N GLY A 148 16.90 20.97 -4.66
CA GLY A 148 17.65 19.86 -5.24
C GLY A 148 17.13 18.51 -4.72
N ARG A 149 18.00 17.50 -4.69
CA ARG A 149 17.55 16.15 -4.35
C ARG A 149 17.23 15.99 -2.87
N GLU A 150 15.96 15.69 -2.58
CA GLU A 150 15.46 15.37 -1.25
C GLU A 150 14.52 14.16 -1.32
N THR A 151 14.47 13.36 -0.26
CA THR A 151 13.53 12.24 -0.18
C THR A 151 12.95 12.17 1.22
N ARG A 152 11.62 12.28 1.33
CA ARG A 152 10.87 11.99 2.53
C ARG A 152 10.35 10.57 2.45
N VAL A 153 10.46 9.83 3.54
CA VAL A 153 9.79 8.54 3.65
C VAL A 153 9.10 8.48 5.01
N CYS A 154 7.84 8.05 4.99
CA CYS A 154 7.00 7.89 6.17
C CYS A 154 6.85 6.41 6.50
N TYR A 155 7.05 6.07 7.77
CA TYR A 155 7.04 4.70 8.26
C TYR A 155 6.00 4.55 9.37
N ARG A 156 5.38 3.38 9.45
CA ARG A 156 4.62 2.96 10.64
C ARG A 156 5.35 1.78 11.29
N ASP A 157 5.18 1.63 12.59
CA ASP A 157 5.80 0.56 13.37
C ASP A 157 5.07 -0.79 13.32
N GLY A 158 3.86 -0.80 12.75
CA GLY A 158 3.00 -1.97 12.66
C GLY A 158 1.83 -1.94 13.65
N GLU A 159 1.73 -0.91 14.49
CA GLU A 159 0.53 -0.67 15.30
C GLU A 159 -0.59 -0.07 14.42
N GLU A 160 -1.84 -0.50 14.65
CA GLU A 160 -2.99 -0.18 13.78
C GLU A 160 -3.28 1.33 13.72
N ASP A 161 -3.12 2.02 14.85
CA ASP A 161 -3.37 3.46 15.01
C ASP A 161 -2.07 4.30 15.09
N GLY A 162 -0.93 3.70 14.76
CA GLY A 162 0.37 4.37 14.80
C GLY A 162 0.42 5.57 13.84
N THR A 163 0.67 6.76 14.36
CA THR A 163 0.92 7.95 13.52
C THR A 163 2.23 7.74 12.77
N PRO A 164 2.25 7.85 11.42
CA PRO A 164 3.48 7.64 10.67
C PRO A 164 4.59 8.62 11.07
N ALA A 165 5.78 8.10 11.35
CA ALA A 165 6.98 8.89 11.52
C ALA A 165 7.60 9.16 10.13
N CYS A 166 7.84 10.41 9.79
CA CYS A 166 8.38 10.79 8.50
C CYS A 166 9.77 11.39 8.64
N ASP A 167 10.68 10.99 7.77
CA ASP A 167 12.04 11.47 7.77
C ASP A 167 12.52 11.92 6.42
N TRP A 168 13.28 13.01 6.44
CA TRP A 168 13.89 13.61 5.27
C TRP A 168 15.34 13.18 5.13
N THR A 169 15.72 12.84 3.91
CA THR A 169 17.10 12.68 3.49
C THR A 169 17.44 13.80 2.51
N SER A 170 18.33 14.69 2.93
CA SER A 170 18.90 15.78 2.14
C SER A 170 20.43 15.72 2.20
N GLY A 171 21.13 16.42 1.29
CA GLY A 171 22.60 16.49 1.32
C GLY A 171 23.35 15.65 0.26
N GLY A 172 22.80 15.52 -0.95
CA GLY A 172 23.51 14.96 -2.11
C GLY A 172 23.67 13.42 -2.10
N GLN A 173 24.62 12.90 -2.89
CA GLN A 173 24.87 11.45 -3.03
C GLN A 173 25.30 10.75 -1.76
N PRO A 174 26.27 11.27 -0.99
CA PRO A 174 26.73 10.58 0.22
C PRO A 174 25.64 10.39 1.28
N ALA A 175 24.74 11.36 1.45
CA ALA A 175 23.62 11.22 2.39
C ALA A 175 22.59 10.19 1.91
N PHE A 176 22.34 10.15 0.60
CA PHE A 176 21.43 9.21 -0.02
C PHE A 176 21.96 7.78 0.06
N ASP A 177 23.24 7.55 -0.26
CA ASP A 177 23.88 6.22 -0.19
C ASP A 177 23.96 5.68 1.24
N ARG A 178 24.09 6.55 2.23
CA ARG A 178 23.98 6.14 3.63
C ARG A 178 22.56 5.72 3.98
N ARG A 179 21.53 6.36 3.43
CA ARG A 179 20.13 6.09 3.75
C ARG A 179 19.56 4.89 3.00
N PHE A 180 19.92 4.71 1.74
CA PHE A 180 19.33 3.76 0.81
C PHE A 180 20.37 2.76 0.29
N PRO A 181 19.97 1.55 -0.13
CA PRO A 181 18.60 1.04 -0.18
C PRO A 181 18.01 0.74 1.21
N VAL A 182 16.67 0.78 1.30
CA VAL A 182 15.92 0.27 2.45
C VAL A 182 15.12 -0.96 2.01
N ASP A 183 15.36 -2.08 2.66
CA ASP A 183 14.55 -3.30 2.57
C ASP A 183 13.78 -3.52 3.87
N GLN A 184 12.96 -4.58 3.93
CA GLN A 184 12.14 -4.88 5.09
C GLN A 184 12.95 -5.14 6.37
N ALA A 185 14.15 -5.72 6.27
CA ALA A 185 15.00 -6.00 7.43
C ALA A 185 15.58 -4.71 8.01
N ARG A 186 16.07 -3.83 7.14
CA ARG A 186 16.57 -2.51 7.51
C ARG A 186 15.46 -1.63 8.06
N LEU A 187 14.26 -1.67 7.46
CA LEU A 187 13.09 -0.95 7.97
C LEU A 187 12.78 -1.30 9.43
N ARG A 188 12.83 -2.59 9.78
CA ARG A 188 12.69 -3.03 11.18
C ARG A 188 13.78 -2.47 12.10
N ALA A 189 15.02 -2.36 11.63
CA ALA A 189 16.11 -1.80 12.41
C ALA A 189 15.96 -0.29 12.65
N ILE A 190 15.50 0.44 11.63
CA ILE A 190 15.20 1.88 11.70
C ILE A 190 14.08 2.15 12.70
N VAL A 191 12.93 1.48 12.52
CA VAL A 191 11.75 1.68 13.36
C VAL A 191 12.01 1.21 14.80
N GLY A 192 12.71 0.09 14.97
CA GLY A 192 13.09 -0.43 16.29
C GLY A 192 14.21 0.35 16.99
N GLY A 193 14.68 1.47 16.42
CA GLY A 193 15.72 2.33 17.01
C GLY A 193 17.12 1.71 17.09
N ARG A 194 17.36 0.59 16.41
CA ARG A 194 18.65 -0.10 16.36
C ARG A 194 19.61 0.55 15.37
N GLU A 195 19.08 1.20 14.36
CA GLU A 195 19.80 2.07 13.45
C GLU A 195 19.47 3.52 13.85
N ARG A 196 20.31 4.11 14.72
CA ARG A 196 20.22 5.55 15.01
C ARG A 196 20.79 6.31 13.81
N ARG A 197 20.05 7.34 13.39
CA ARG A 197 20.38 8.21 12.25
C ARG A 197 21.51 9.16 12.60
#